data_AF-A0A9W6FS41-F1
#
_entry.id   AF-A0A9W6FS41-F1
#
_cell.length_a   1.000
_cell.length_b   1.000
_cell.length_c   1.000
_cell.angle_alpha   90.00
_cell.angle_beta   90.00
_cell.angle_gamma   90.00
#
_symmetry.space_group_name_H-M   'P 1'
#
loop_
_entity.id
_entity.type
_entity.pdbx_description
1 polymer ?
#
loop_
_entity_poly.entity_id
_entity_poly.type
_entity_poly.pdbx_seq_one_letter_code
_entity_poly.pdbx_strand_id
1 'polypeptide(L)'
;MSHHESSESKPKKKVQVATGDRAILPEGAKTIPVYIMGKKYEVPETLTIMKAMEYAGFKFLRGAGCRGGICGACPTVYRKPGDYKLHFGLACQTVVEPNMYLAQIPFYPANRAAYKIEDLEPTPETIYALYPELFRCVACNNCTKACPMGVDVLGYISALKQGDIAKAAELSFDCIQCGMCASRCMGELPQYHIAQLARRMYGKYIMPKAEHLAKRVKEIESGKYDDLLKQLQTMSHEELEKRYKEREREPDMAPNGTWMPASDPYL
;
A
#
# COMPACT_ATOMS: atom_id res chain seq x y z
N MET A 1 -41.17 -55.84 -27.54
CA MET A 1 -41.56 -54.70 -26.68
C MET A 1 -40.54 -54.60 -25.56
N SER A 2 -39.39 -53.99 -25.84
CA SER A 2 -38.33 -53.74 -24.86
C SER A 2 -38.49 -52.31 -24.37
N HIS A 3 -38.75 -52.18 -23.07
CA HIS A 3 -38.90 -50.91 -22.38
C HIS A 3 -37.61 -50.09 -22.43
N HIS A 4 -37.81 -48.80 -22.67
CA HIS A 4 -36.82 -47.75 -22.67
C HIS A 4 -36.66 -47.29 -21.20
N GLU A 5 -35.50 -47.54 -20.58
CA GLU A 5 -35.16 -46.91 -19.30
C GLU A 5 -34.12 -45.81 -19.55
N SER A 6 -34.56 -44.60 -19.25
CA SER A 6 -33.87 -43.33 -19.34
C SER A 6 -32.69 -43.26 -18.37
N SER A 7 -31.50 -42.94 -18.87
CA SER A 7 -30.37 -42.57 -18.01
C SER A 7 -30.58 -41.15 -17.46
N GLU A 8 -30.79 -41.06 -16.14
CA GLU A 8 -30.87 -39.80 -15.41
C GLU A 8 -29.52 -39.08 -15.46
N SER A 9 -29.47 -37.92 -16.12
CA SER A 9 -28.32 -37.03 -16.07
C SER A 9 -28.20 -36.41 -14.67
N LYS A 10 -27.18 -36.79 -13.91
CA LYS A 10 -26.86 -36.14 -12.63
C LYS A 10 -26.69 -34.63 -12.82
N PRO A 11 -27.22 -33.78 -11.91
CA PRO A 11 -27.10 -32.34 -12.03
C PRO A 11 -25.63 -31.95 -11.85
N LYS A 12 -25.03 -31.34 -12.89
CA LYS A 12 -23.70 -30.74 -12.79
C LYS A 12 -23.74 -29.70 -11.68
N LYS A 13 -22.99 -29.96 -10.59
CA LYS A 13 -22.76 -29.01 -9.50
C LYS A 13 -22.28 -27.71 -10.16
N LYS A 14 -23.10 -26.66 -10.16
CA LYS A 14 -22.67 -25.33 -10.61
C LYS A 14 -21.49 -24.94 -9.72
N VAL A 15 -20.28 -25.00 -10.26
CA VAL A 15 -19.10 -24.44 -9.60
C VAL A 15 -19.37 -22.95 -9.54
N GLN A 16 -19.82 -22.50 -8.38
CA GLN A 16 -20.05 -21.10 -8.11
C GLN A 16 -18.66 -20.47 -8.00
N VAL A 17 -18.15 -20.00 -9.14
CA VAL A 17 -16.88 -19.29 -9.17
C VAL A 17 -17.05 -18.05 -8.31
N ALA A 18 -16.20 -17.90 -7.31
CA ALA A 18 -16.27 -16.78 -6.38
C ALA A 18 -16.11 -15.48 -7.17
N THR A 19 -17.21 -14.75 -7.35
CA THR A 19 -17.14 -13.31 -7.62
C THR A 19 -16.45 -12.72 -6.40
N GLY A 20 -15.22 -12.21 -6.55
CA GLY A 20 -14.28 -11.86 -5.48
C GLY A 20 -14.75 -10.89 -4.39
N ASP A 21 -16.02 -10.49 -4.41
CA ASP A 21 -16.64 -9.55 -3.48
C ASP A 21 -17.39 -10.22 -2.32
N ARG A 22 -17.72 -11.52 -2.39
CA ARG A 22 -18.38 -12.21 -1.27
C ARG A 22 -17.35 -12.94 -0.41
N ALA A 23 -17.32 -12.62 0.89
CA ALA A 23 -16.46 -13.31 1.84
C ALA A 23 -16.84 -14.81 1.89
N ILE A 24 -15.91 -15.67 1.50
CA ILE A 24 -16.02 -17.11 1.73
C ILE A 24 -15.61 -17.35 3.18
N LEU A 25 -16.58 -17.74 4.00
CA LEU A 25 -16.33 -18.02 5.40
C LEU A 25 -15.83 -19.45 5.56
N PRO A 26 -14.75 -19.68 6.32
CA PRO A 26 -14.37 -21.03 6.72
C PRO A 26 -15.53 -21.73 7.42
N GLU A 27 -15.65 -23.04 7.18
CA GLU A 27 -16.66 -23.87 7.84
C GLU A 27 -16.44 -23.81 9.37
N GLY A 28 -17.47 -23.40 10.12
CA GLY A 28 -17.40 -23.24 11.59
C GLY A 28 -16.89 -21.88 12.09
N ALA A 29 -16.64 -20.89 11.22
CA ALA A 29 -16.23 -19.55 11.65
C ALA A 29 -17.26 -18.91 12.59
N LYS A 30 -16.82 -18.45 13.77
CA LYS A 30 -17.70 -17.81 14.75
C LYS A 30 -18.00 -16.37 14.33
N THR A 31 -19.18 -15.91 14.71
CA THR A 31 -19.51 -14.49 14.66
C THR A 31 -19.12 -13.84 15.98
N ILE A 32 -18.60 -12.62 15.88
CA ILE A 32 -18.18 -11.80 17.00
C ILE A 32 -18.84 -10.43 16.92
N PRO A 33 -19.12 -9.80 18.08
CA PRO A 33 -19.74 -8.49 18.10
C PRO A 33 -18.71 -7.41 17.77
N VAL A 34 -19.06 -6.48 16.88
CA VAL A 34 -18.33 -5.22 16.65
C VAL A 34 -19.29 -4.05 16.68
N TYR A 35 -18.80 -2.85 17.01
CA TYR A 35 -19.60 -1.64 17.09
C TYR A 35 -19.19 -0.68 15.98
N ILE A 36 -20.08 -0.49 15.01
CA ILE A 36 -19.88 0.42 13.87
C ILE A 36 -20.82 1.61 14.09
N MET A 37 -20.25 2.82 14.19
CA MET A 37 -21.02 4.05 14.45
C MET A 37 -21.98 3.94 15.66
N GLY A 38 -21.53 3.24 16.72
CA GLY A 38 -22.29 3.06 17.96
C GLY A 38 -23.33 1.92 17.93
N LYS A 39 -23.58 1.28 16.79
CA LYS A 39 -24.50 0.14 16.68
C LYS A 39 -23.73 -1.18 16.64
N LYS A 40 -24.26 -2.19 17.34
CA LYS A 40 -23.72 -3.55 17.39
C LYS A 40 -24.04 -4.31 16.10
N TYR A 41 -23.05 -5.02 15.56
CA TYR A 41 -23.16 -5.94 14.43
C TYR A 41 -22.43 -7.24 14.75
N GLU A 42 -23.01 -8.37 14.35
CA GLU A 42 -22.36 -9.68 14.43
C GLU A 42 -21.68 -9.96 13.09
N VAL A 43 -20.36 -10.13 13.11
CA VAL A 43 -19.54 -10.34 11.91
C VAL A 43 -18.62 -11.54 12.09
N PRO A 44 -18.27 -12.27 11.03
CA PRO A 44 -17.31 -13.38 11.14
C PRO A 44 -15.94 -12.90 11.61
N GLU A 45 -15.33 -13.64 12.55
CA GLU A 45 -14.08 -13.26 13.23
C GLU A 45 -12.85 -13.20 12.31
N THR A 46 -12.92 -13.81 11.13
CA THR A 46 -11.82 -13.87 10.16
C THR A 46 -11.76 -12.66 9.22
N LEU A 47 -12.74 -11.75 9.31
CA LEU A 47 -12.81 -10.59 8.42
C LEU A 47 -11.88 -9.46 8.87
N THR A 48 -11.35 -8.73 7.90
CA THR A 48 -10.78 -7.41 8.17
C THR A 48 -11.90 -6.41 8.50
N ILE A 49 -11.58 -5.31 9.17
CA ILE A 49 -12.54 -4.25 9.50
C ILE A 49 -13.35 -3.82 8.27
N MET A 50 -12.69 -3.65 7.12
CA MET A 50 -13.35 -3.27 5.86
C MET A 50 -14.38 -4.33 5.43
N LYS A 51 -13.97 -5.61 5.38
CA LYS A 51 -14.88 -6.70 5.00
C LYS A 51 -16.01 -6.90 6.02
N ALA A 52 -15.73 -6.69 7.30
CA ALA A 52 -16.73 -6.77 8.37
C ALA A 52 -17.80 -5.66 8.22
N MET A 53 -17.40 -4.44 7.87
CA MET A 53 -18.33 -3.35 7.57
C MET A 53 -19.16 -3.65 6.32
N GLU A 54 -18.55 -4.18 5.25
CA GLU A 54 -19.28 -4.61 4.05
C GLU A 54 -20.28 -5.72 4.35
N TYR A 55 -19.87 -6.71 5.16
CA TYR A 55 -20.74 -7.79 5.63
C TYR A 55 -21.93 -7.25 6.44
N ALA A 56 -21.71 -6.24 7.27
CA ALA A 56 -22.74 -5.53 8.01
C ALA A 56 -23.66 -4.64 7.14
N GLY A 57 -23.42 -4.58 5.82
CA GLY A 57 -24.25 -3.88 4.84
C GLY A 57 -23.77 -2.47 4.47
N PHE A 58 -22.61 -2.03 4.97
CA PHE A 58 -22.05 -0.73 4.60
C PHE A 58 -21.39 -0.77 3.22
N LYS A 59 -21.42 0.35 2.51
CA LYS A 59 -20.74 0.53 1.23
C LYS A 59 -19.74 1.67 1.34
N PHE A 60 -18.48 1.40 0.97
CA PHE A 60 -17.46 2.44 0.93
C PHE A 60 -17.57 3.26 -0.34
N LEU A 61 -18.04 4.50 -0.22
CA LEU A 61 -17.96 5.51 -1.28
C LEU A 61 -16.61 6.27 -1.24
N ARG A 62 -16.04 6.37 -0.03
CA ARG A 62 -14.73 6.95 0.30
C ARG A 62 -14.08 6.08 1.37
N GLY A 63 -12.79 6.25 1.60
CA GLY A 63 -12.10 5.45 2.62
C GLY A 63 -11.72 4.03 2.15
N ALA A 64 -11.66 3.81 0.83
CA ALA A 64 -11.29 2.55 0.20
C ALA A 64 -10.42 2.80 -1.04
N GLY A 65 -9.52 1.86 -1.34
CA GLY A 65 -8.54 1.96 -2.43
C GLY A 65 -8.03 0.59 -2.81
N CYS A 66 -6.72 0.35 -2.66
CA CYS A 66 -6.09 -0.90 -3.12
C CYS A 66 -6.50 -2.18 -2.39
N ARG A 67 -7.10 -2.09 -1.19
CA ARG A 67 -7.46 -3.22 -0.32
C ARG A 67 -6.29 -4.16 0.07
N GLY A 68 -5.04 -3.75 -0.17
CA GLY A 68 -3.83 -4.52 0.15
C GLY A 68 -2.85 -3.79 1.08
N GLY A 69 -3.29 -2.74 1.79
CA GLY A 69 -2.45 -2.06 2.79
C GLY A 69 -1.46 -1.01 2.25
N ILE A 70 -1.47 -0.71 0.95
CA ILE A 70 -0.40 0.10 0.31
C ILE A 70 -0.82 1.54 0.00
N CYS A 71 -2.10 1.80 -0.29
CA CYS A 71 -2.55 3.11 -0.78
C CYS A 71 -2.84 4.15 0.32
N GLY A 72 -2.90 3.74 1.59
CA GLY A 72 -3.25 4.63 2.70
C GLY A 72 -4.71 5.13 2.74
N ALA A 73 -5.58 4.67 1.84
CA ALA A 73 -6.94 5.22 1.67
C ALA A 73 -7.97 4.75 2.72
N CYS A 74 -7.70 3.69 3.48
CA CYS A 74 -8.67 3.13 4.42
C CYS A 74 -8.24 3.20 5.89
N PRO A 75 -7.74 4.34 6.38
CA PRO A 75 -7.24 4.39 7.74
C PRO A 75 -8.43 4.43 8.71
N THR A 76 -8.31 3.66 9.79
CA THR A 76 -9.36 3.48 10.79
C THR A 76 -8.80 3.71 12.17
N VAL A 77 -9.59 4.41 12.99
CA VAL A 77 -9.34 4.55 14.42
C VAL A 77 -10.30 3.61 15.13
N TYR A 78 -9.80 2.89 16.12
CA TYR A 78 -10.64 1.97 16.89
C TYR A 78 -10.24 1.91 18.36
N ARG A 79 -11.17 1.44 19.18
CA ARG A 79 -10.92 1.07 20.58
C ARG A 79 -11.24 -0.39 20.81
N LYS A 80 -10.50 -0.98 21.74
CA LYS A 80 -10.74 -2.33 22.26
C LYS A 80 -11.53 -2.24 23.57
N PRO A 81 -12.30 -3.28 23.94
CA PRO A 81 -13.02 -3.30 25.20
C PRO A 81 -12.06 -3.15 26.39
N GLY A 82 -12.38 -2.25 27.32
CA GLY A 82 -11.57 -2.00 28.51
C GLY A 82 -10.26 -1.22 28.27
N ASP A 83 -9.96 -0.83 27.03
CA ASP A 83 -8.76 -0.06 26.71
C ASP A 83 -9.07 1.44 26.52
N TYR A 84 -8.35 2.29 27.24
CA TYR A 84 -8.47 3.74 27.12
C TYR A 84 -7.75 4.30 25.88
N LYS A 85 -6.80 3.55 25.32
CA LYS A 85 -5.99 3.99 24.17
C LYS A 85 -6.79 3.93 22.87
N LEU A 86 -6.50 4.88 21.98
CA LEU A 86 -6.91 4.79 20.59
C LEU A 86 -5.88 3.97 19.82
N HIS A 87 -6.38 3.03 19.03
CA HIS A 87 -5.59 2.23 18.10
C HIS A 87 -5.83 2.70 16.67
N PHE A 88 -4.85 2.45 15.82
CA PHE A 88 -4.81 2.90 14.44
C PHE A 88 -4.46 1.72 13.56
N GLY A 89 -5.15 1.61 12.43
CA GLY A 89 -4.93 0.53 11.49
C GLY A 89 -5.44 0.89 10.10
N LEU A 90 -5.18 0.00 9.14
CA LEU A 90 -5.80 0.06 7.83
C LEU A 90 -6.96 -0.93 7.83
N ALA A 91 -8.16 -0.46 7.51
CA ALA A 91 -9.37 -1.27 7.57
C ALA A 91 -9.26 -2.56 6.74
N CYS A 92 -8.51 -2.53 5.64
CA CYS A 92 -8.33 -3.68 4.76
C CYS A 92 -7.27 -4.69 5.23
N GLN A 93 -6.53 -4.42 6.31
CA GLN A 93 -5.48 -5.28 6.85
C GLN A 93 -5.73 -5.67 8.31
N THR A 94 -6.38 -4.80 9.08
CA THR A 94 -6.70 -5.08 10.48
C THR A 94 -7.88 -6.04 10.58
N VAL A 95 -7.66 -7.22 11.15
CA VAL A 95 -8.70 -8.20 11.48
C VAL A 95 -9.56 -7.66 12.63
N VAL A 96 -10.88 -7.88 12.57
CA VAL A 96 -11.78 -7.48 13.66
C VAL A 96 -11.53 -8.30 14.92
N GLU A 97 -11.64 -7.66 16.08
CA GLU A 97 -11.61 -8.33 17.38
C GLU A 97 -12.94 -8.12 18.12
N PRO A 98 -13.31 -9.02 19.05
CA PRO A 98 -14.56 -8.91 19.80
C PRO A 98 -14.68 -7.56 20.52
N ASN A 99 -15.86 -6.95 20.39
CA ASN A 99 -16.25 -5.68 20.98
C ASN A 99 -15.40 -4.48 20.55
N MET A 100 -14.74 -4.53 19.39
CA MET A 100 -14.10 -3.36 18.80
C MET A 100 -15.13 -2.24 18.52
N TYR A 101 -14.77 -1.01 18.86
CA TYR A 101 -15.50 0.20 18.46
C TYR A 101 -14.78 0.86 17.30
N LEU A 102 -15.43 0.91 16.14
CA LEU A 102 -14.82 1.28 14.87
C LEU A 102 -15.27 2.69 14.44
N ALA A 103 -14.30 3.55 14.15
CA ALA A 103 -14.51 4.85 13.53
C ALA A 103 -13.62 4.96 12.28
N GLN A 104 -14.25 4.91 11.10
CA GLN A 104 -13.51 5.12 9.86
C GLN A 104 -13.27 6.61 9.63
N ILE A 105 -12.03 6.97 9.28
CA ILE A 105 -11.67 8.32 8.88
C ILE A 105 -11.33 8.25 7.38
N PRO A 106 -12.22 8.70 6.47
CA PRO A 106 -11.96 8.59 5.04
C PRO A 106 -10.71 9.35 4.60
N PHE A 107 -10.47 10.52 5.21
CA PHE A 107 -9.24 11.29 5.08
C PHE A 107 -9.08 12.17 6.33
N TYR A 108 -7.84 12.50 6.69
CA TYR A 108 -7.57 13.53 7.69
C TYR A 108 -7.08 14.79 6.96
N PRO A 109 -7.74 15.95 7.13
CA PRO A 109 -7.31 17.18 6.47
C PRO A 109 -6.00 17.66 7.06
N ALA A 110 -5.10 18.15 6.20
CA ALA A 110 -3.89 18.83 6.63
C ALA A 110 -3.46 19.87 5.59
N ASN A 111 -2.75 20.90 6.04
CA ASN A 111 -2.23 21.92 5.13
C ASN A 111 -1.21 21.32 4.17
N ARG A 112 -1.31 21.70 2.90
CA ARG A 112 -0.41 21.28 1.84
C ARG A 112 0.07 22.50 1.08
N ALA A 113 1.38 22.73 1.10
CA ALA A 113 1.98 23.77 0.27
C ALA A 113 1.83 23.43 -1.22
N ALA A 114 1.52 24.44 -2.03
CA ALA A 114 1.56 24.36 -3.48
C ALA A 114 2.92 24.84 -3.97
N TYR A 115 3.62 24.00 -4.73
CA TYR A 115 4.93 24.30 -5.28
C TYR A 115 5.15 23.48 -6.56
N LYS A 116 6.02 23.98 -7.44
CA LYS A 116 6.63 23.21 -8.51
C LYS A 116 8.00 22.78 -8.03
N ILE A 117 8.32 21.49 -8.12
CA ILE A 117 9.56 20.98 -7.52
C ILE A 117 10.79 21.56 -8.24
N GLU A 118 10.66 21.87 -9.53
CA GLU A 118 11.68 22.44 -10.41
C GLU A 118 12.15 23.84 -9.96
N ASP A 119 11.26 24.59 -9.31
CA ASP A 119 11.51 25.97 -8.88
C ASP A 119 12.09 26.03 -7.45
N LEU A 120 12.35 24.88 -6.82
CA LEU A 120 12.81 24.79 -5.43
C LEU A 120 14.30 24.44 -5.34
N GLU A 121 14.97 25.12 -4.41
CA GLU A 121 16.31 24.75 -3.97
C GLU A 121 16.23 23.59 -2.96
N PRO A 122 17.10 22.56 -3.07
CA PRO A 122 17.08 21.37 -2.20
C PRO A 122 17.73 21.65 -0.83
N THR A 123 17.31 22.73 -0.17
CA THR A 123 17.82 23.15 1.13
C THR A 123 16.79 23.01 2.24
N PRO A 124 17.23 22.86 3.50
CA PRO A 124 16.33 22.82 4.65
C PRO A 124 15.44 24.05 4.76
N GLU A 125 15.97 25.23 4.44
CA GLU A 125 15.27 26.51 4.51
C GLU A 125 14.03 26.53 3.63
N THR A 126 14.06 25.87 2.47
CA THR A 126 12.89 25.71 1.59
C THR A 126 11.77 24.93 2.30
N ILE A 127 12.11 23.86 3.03
CA ILE A 127 11.13 23.09 3.81
C ILE A 127 10.59 23.95 4.96
N TYR A 128 11.45 24.72 5.63
CA TYR A 128 11.07 25.58 6.75
C TYR A 128 10.13 26.71 6.34
N ALA A 129 10.35 27.29 5.15
CA ALA A 129 9.49 28.31 4.59
C ALA A 129 8.12 27.76 4.18
N LEU A 130 8.08 26.56 3.59
CA LEU A 130 6.83 25.94 3.13
C LEU A 130 6.01 25.31 4.26
N TYR A 131 6.67 24.84 5.33
CA TYR A 131 6.04 24.19 6.48
C TYR A 131 6.63 24.70 7.81
N PRO A 132 6.41 25.98 8.17
CA PRO A 132 6.95 26.57 9.40
C PRO A 132 6.44 25.89 10.68
N GLU A 133 5.26 25.25 10.62
CA GLU A 133 4.70 24.45 11.71
C GLU A 133 5.58 23.25 12.10
N LEU A 134 6.56 22.85 11.27
CA LEU A 134 7.59 21.87 11.62
C LEU A 134 8.21 22.14 13.00
N PHE A 135 8.44 23.43 13.32
CA PHE A 135 9.05 23.84 14.59
C PHE A 135 8.11 23.84 15.79
N ARG A 136 6.80 23.65 15.59
CA ARG A 136 5.82 23.45 16.68
C ARG A 136 5.91 22.05 17.30
N CYS A 137 6.71 21.15 16.73
CA CYS A 137 6.87 19.80 17.25
C CYS A 137 7.47 19.79 18.67
N VAL A 138 6.70 19.26 19.62
CA VAL A 138 7.07 19.06 21.03
C VAL A 138 7.62 17.65 21.34
N ALA A 139 7.96 16.87 20.30
CA ALA A 139 8.55 15.53 20.43
C ALA A 139 7.76 14.50 21.27
N CYS A 140 6.43 14.60 21.34
CA CYS A 140 5.58 13.69 22.13
C CYS A 140 5.49 12.24 21.61
N ASN A 141 6.00 11.96 20.41
CA ASN A 141 6.01 10.65 19.75
C ASN A 141 4.63 10.02 19.45
N ASN A 142 3.54 10.78 19.55
CA ASN A 142 2.20 10.27 19.22
C ASN A 142 2.03 9.93 17.73
N CYS A 143 2.71 10.66 16.85
CA CYS A 143 2.66 10.45 15.41
C CYS A 143 3.22 9.10 14.97
N THR A 144 4.33 8.64 15.58
CA THR A 144 4.91 7.31 15.31
C THR A 144 3.98 6.22 15.81
N LYS A 145 3.42 6.38 17.01
CA LYS A 145 2.43 5.44 17.58
C LYS A 145 1.13 5.36 16.78
N ALA A 146 0.77 6.42 16.07
CA ALA A 146 -0.41 6.46 15.21
C ALA A 146 -0.16 5.90 13.80
N CYS A 147 1.10 5.64 13.41
CA CYS A 147 1.41 5.16 12.08
C CYS A 147 1.07 3.67 11.93
N PRO A 148 0.11 3.29 11.07
CA PRO A 148 -0.23 1.88 10.87
C PRO A 148 0.85 1.10 10.13
N MET A 149 1.81 1.79 9.49
CA MET A 149 2.96 1.20 8.81
C MET A 149 4.20 1.09 9.72
N GLY A 150 4.13 1.54 10.97
CA GLY A 150 5.28 1.51 11.88
C GLY A 150 6.42 2.48 11.51
N VAL A 151 6.16 3.46 10.63
CA VAL A 151 7.16 4.47 10.23
C VAL A 151 7.56 5.30 11.46
N ASP A 152 8.86 5.53 11.63
CA ASP A 152 9.38 6.45 12.65
C ASP A 152 9.14 7.91 12.25
N VAL A 153 7.90 8.35 12.48
CA VAL A 153 7.45 9.69 12.13
C VAL A 153 8.17 10.77 12.93
N LEU A 154 8.37 10.57 14.23
CA LEU A 154 9.13 11.50 15.04
C LEU A 154 10.58 11.58 14.56
N GLY A 155 11.19 10.45 14.20
CA GLY A 155 12.55 10.40 13.65
C GLY A 155 12.72 11.27 12.42
N TYR A 156 11.88 11.11 11.39
CA TYR A 156 12.02 11.94 10.18
C TYR A 156 11.68 13.42 10.44
N ILE A 157 10.76 13.73 11.36
CA ILE A 157 10.50 15.13 11.75
C ILE A 157 11.71 15.73 12.47
N SER A 158 12.37 14.97 13.34
CA SER A 158 13.60 15.40 14.00
C SER A 158 14.72 15.63 13.01
N ALA A 159 14.92 14.71 12.05
CA ALA A 159 15.89 14.86 10.98
C ALA A 159 15.66 16.14 10.16
N LEU A 160 14.41 16.42 9.79
CA LEU A 160 14.06 17.65 9.06
C LEU A 160 14.34 18.91 9.88
N LYS A 161 14.04 18.91 11.18
CA LYS A 161 14.39 20.04 12.08
C LYS A 161 15.90 20.30 12.14
N GLN A 162 16.73 19.28 11.92
CA GLN A 162 18.19 19.36 11.89
C GLN A 162 18.74 19.65 10.48
N GLY A 163 17.87 19.68 9.46
CA GLY A 163 18.24 19.91 8.06
C GLY A 163 18.68 18.68 7.29
N ASP A 164 18.53 17.48 7.86
CA ASP A 164 18.91 16.23 7.20
C ASP A 164 17.77 15.69 6.30
N ILE A 165 17.72 16.21 5.07
CA ILE A 165 16.73 15.82 4.06
C ILE A 165 16.91 14.36 3.63
N ALA A 166 18.15 13.90 3.48
CA ALA A 166 18.44 12.54 3.04
C ALA A 166 17.95 11.52 4.06
N LYS A 167 18.27 11.73 5.35
CA LYS A 167 17.81 10.85 6.42
C LYS A 167 16.30 10.87 6.57
N ALA A 168 15.68 12.04 6.45
CA ALA A 168 14.23 12.14 6.47
C ALA A 168 13.57 11.39 5.30
N ALA A 169 14.17 11.43 4.11
CA ALA A 169 13.67 10.70 2.95
C ALA A 169 13.75 9.18 3.14
N GLU A 170 14.85 8.68 3.69
CA GLU A 170 15.05 7.26 4.03
C GLU A 170 14.06 6.79 5.11
N LEU A 171 14.02 7.49 6.26
CA LEU A 171 13.14 7.14 7.39
C LEU A 171 11.66 7.17 7.03
N SER A 172 11.28 7.96 6.03
CA SER A 172 9.88 8.10 5.60
C SER A 172 9.54 7.32 4.33
N PHE A 173 10.43 6.46 3.83
CA PHE A 173 10.26 5.78 2.54
C PHE A 173 8.95 4.98 2.47
N ASP A 174 8.62 4.24 3.53
CA ASP A 174 7.40 3.41 3.62
C ASP A 174 6.11 4.21 3.92
N CYS A 175 6.19 5.54 3.98
CA CYS A 175 5.03 6.38 4.27
C CYS A 175 4.01 6.37 3.12
N ILE A 176 2.91 5.64 3.32
CA ILE A 176 1.75 5.55 2.42
C ILE A 176 0.80 6.77 2.43
N GLN A 177 1.17 7.85 3.12
CA GLN A 177 0.42 9.12 3.19
C GLN A 177 -1.04 8.99 3.69
N CYS A 178 -1.30 8.08 4.63
CA CYS A 178 -2.63 7.89 5.22
C CYS A 178 -3.10 9.03 6.15
N GLY A 179 -2.22 9.98 6.49
CA GLY A 179 -2.56 11.16 7.31
C GLY A 179 -2.76 10.90 8.81
N MET A 180 -2.61 9.67 9.29
CA MET A 180 -2.91 9.33 10.68
C MET A 180 -1.95 9.93 11.71
N CYS A 181 -0.71 10.24 11.31
CA CYS A 181 0.22 10.99 12.15
C CYS A 181 -0.25 12.41 12.46
N ALA A 182 -0.90 13.07 11.48
CA ALA A 182 -1.43 14.42 11.64
C ALA A 182 -2.63 14.44 12.59
N SER A 183 -3.44 13.37 12.60
CA SER A 183 -4.66 13.28 13.44
C SER A 183 -4.43 13.30 14.95
N ARG A 184 -3.19 13.03 15.38
CA ARG A 184 -2.78 13.02 16.79
C ARG A 184 -1.69 14.03 17.11
N CYS A 185 -1.40 14.93 16.18
CA CYS A 185 -0.34 15.91 16.37
C CYS A 185 -0.83 17.11 17.18
N MET A 186 -0.29 17.28 18.39
CA MET A 186 -0.58 18.45 19.22
C MET A 186 -0.03 19.77 18.63
N GLY A 187 0.98 19.68 17.77
CA GLY A 187 1.55 20.82 17.06
C GLY A 187 0.91 21.10 15.70
N GLU A 188 -0.08 20.28 15.31
CA GLU A 188 -0.82 20.42 14.04
C GLU A 188 0.06 20.33 12.77
N LEU A 189 1.17 19.58 12.84
CA LEU A 189 2.06 19.37 11.69
C LEU A 189 1.39 18.47 10.63
N PRO A 190 1.48 18.79 9.33
CA PRO A 190 1.12 17.91 8.24
C PRO A 190 2.29 16.96 7.89
N GLN A 191 2.74 16.11 8.82
CA GLN A 191 4.04 15.39 8.73
C GLN A 191 4.22 14.63 7.42
N TYR A 192 3.16 13.98 6.93
CA TYR A 192 3.20 13.19 5.70
C TYR A 192 3.34 14.04 4.42
N HIS A 193 2.98 15.33 4.45
CA HIS A 193 3.26 16.28 3.36
C HIS A 193 4.67 16.85 3.45
N ILE A 194 5.15 17.14 4.66
CA ILE A 194 6.53 17.56 4.90
C ILE A 194 7.50 16.46 4.43
N ALA A 195 7.24 15.20 4.82
CA ALA A 195 8.03 14.05 4.38
C ALA A 195 7.95 13.82 2.87
N GLN A 196 6.79 14.06 2.24
CA GLN A 196 6.66 13.97 0.78
C GLN A 196 7.56 15.00 0.07
N LEU A 197 7.62 16.24 0.57
CA LEU A 197 8.52 17.25 0.03
C LEU A 197 9.99 16.82 0.16
N ALA A 198 10.39 16.32 1.33
CA ALA A 198 11.74 15.81 1.57
C ALA A 198 12.11 14.68 0.60
N ARG A 199 11.22 13.69 0.41
CA ARG A 199 11.45 12.59 -0.55
C ARG A 199 11.53 13.08 -1.99
N ARG A 200 10.73 14.09 -2.38
CA ARG A 200 10.78 14.68 -3.72
C ARG A 200 12.09 15.42 -3.97
N MET A 201 12.53 16.25 -3.03
CA MET A 201 13.81 16.95 -3.10
C MET A 201 14.97 15.94 -3.16
N TYR A 202 14.94 14.92 -2.29
CA TYR A 202 15.95 13.87 -2.27
C TYR A 202 16.03 13.15 -3.62
N GLY A 203 14.92 12.63 -4.15
CA GLY A 203 14.93 11.90 -5.42
C GLY A 203 15.26 12.76 -6.65
N LYS A 204 14.89 14.05 -6.65
CA LYS A 204 15.17 14.94 -7.78
C LYS A 204 16.63 15.38 -7.81
N TYR A 205 17.14 15.87 -6.67
CA TYR A 205 18.38 16.65 -6.58
C TYR A 205 19.53 15.97 -5.83
N ILE A 206 19.25 15.14 -4.83
CA ILE A 206 20.28 14.62 -3.91
C ILE A 206 20.70 13.19 -4.27
N MET A 207 19.75 12.34 -4.64
CA MET A 207 19.99 10.94 -4.96
C MET A 207 20.84 10.81 -6.24
N PRO A 208 21.94 10.03 -6.21
CA PRO A 208 22.72 9.73 -7.41
C PRO A 208 21.86 9.11 -8.50
N LYS A 209 22.11 9.49 -9.76
CA LYS A 209 21.40 8.90 -10.89
C LYS A 209 21.89 7.48 -11.15
N ALA A 210 20.97 6.56 -11.38
CA ALA A 210 21.27 5.18 -11.71
C ALA A 210 21.90 5.08 -13.11
N GLU A 211 23.20 4.76 -13.19
CA GLU A 211 23.93 4.63 -14.46
C GLU A 211 23.36 3.52 -15.36
N HIS A 212 22.97 2.39 -14.75
CA HIS A 212 22.36 1.27 -15.47
C HIS A 212 21.05 1.68 -16.17
N LEU A 213 20.25 2.56 -15.55
CA LEU A 213 19.04 3.10 -16.15
C LEU A 213 19.37 3.97 -17.37
N ALA A 214 20.37 4.85 -17.26
CA ALA A 214 20.80 5.70 -18.36
C ALA A 214 21.34 4.87 -19.54
N LYS A 215 22.11 3.80 -19.27
CA LYS A 215 22.53 2.84 -20.29
C LYS A 215 21.32 2.18 -20.93
N ARG A 216 20.35 1.73 -20.13
CA ARG A 216 19.16 1.04 -20.63
C ARG A 216 18.29 1.90 -21.53
N VAL A 217 18.10 3.17 -21.16
CA VAL A 217 17.37 4.14 -21.99
C VAL A 217 18.04 4.31 -23.35
N LYS A 218 19.38 4.45 -23.39
CA LYS A 218 20.12 4.54 -24.66
C LYS A 218 19.97 3.30 -25.54
N GLU A 219 19.97 2.11 -24.95
CA GLU A 219 19.76 0.85 -25.69
C GLU A 219 18.34 0.77 -26.29
N ILE A 220 17.34 1.26 -25.56
CA ILE A 220 15.95 1.34 -26.06
C ILE A 220 15.85 2.37 -27.20
N GLU A 221 16.40 3.57 -27.01
CA GLU A 221 16.38 4.64 -28.02
C GLU A 221 17.16 4.27 -29.28
N SER A 222 18.18 3.42 -29.18
CA SER A 222 18.92 2.92 -30.34
C SER A 222 18.20 1.82 -31.12
N GLY A 223 17.01 1.40 -30.70
CA GLY A 223 16.25 0.31 -31.32
C GLY A 223 16.88 -1.08 -31.13
N LYS A 224 17.80 -1.26 -30.16
CA LYS A 224 18.52 -2.53 -29.91
C LYS A 224 17.56 -3.71 -29.75
N TYR A 225 16.36 -3.44 -29.23
CA TYR A 225 15.34 -4.44 -28.91
C TYR A 225 14.18 -4.50 -29.92
N ASP A 226 14.18 -3.68 -30.98
CA ASP A 226 13.03 -3.58 -31.89
C ASP A 226 12.78 -4.87 -32.66
N ASP A 227 13.82 -5.43 -33.28
CA ASP A 227 13.71 -6.65 -34.07
C ASP A 227 13.35 -7.85 -33.20
N LEU A 228 13.90 -7.90 -32.00
CA LEU A 228 13.57 -8.89 -30.99
C LEU A 228 12.09 -8.84 -30.62
N LEU A 229 11.57 -7.65 -30.31
CA LEU A 229 10.17 -7.45 -29.93
C LEU A 229 9.23 -7.77 -31.10
N LYS A 230 9.58 -7.39 -32.34
CA LYS A 230 8.83 -7.78 -33.54
C LYS A 230 8.76 -9.29 -33.70
N GLN A 231 9.88 -10.00 -33.54
CA GLN A 231 9.91 -11.47 -33.61
C GLN A 231 8.97 -12.08 -32.56
N LEU A 232 9.04 -11.62 -31.31
CA LEU A 232 8.17 -12.10 -30.24
C LEU A 232 6.68 -11.83 -30.51
N GLN A 233 6.34 -10.69 -31.13
CA GLN A 233 4.96 -10.36 -31.51
C GLN A 233 4.41 -11.28 -32.61
N THR A 234 5.27 -11.81 -33.48
CA THR A 234 4.86 -12.68 -34.60
C THR A 234 4.88 -14.18 -34.28
N MET A 235 5.45 -14.58 -33.15
CA MET A 235 5.52 -15.99 -32.74
C MET A 235 4.15 -16.55 -32.36
N SER A 236 3.97 -17.85 -32.57
CA SER A 236 2.79 -18.57 -32.10
C SER A 236 2.78 -18.69 -30.57
N HIS A 237 1.60 -18.97 -30.00
CA HIS A 237 1.46 -19.16 -28.56
C HIS A 237 2.32 -20.32 -28.03
N GLU A 238 2.43 -21.42 -28.78
CA GLU A 238 3.22 -22.59 -28.41
C GLU A 238 4.72 -22.28 -28.38
N GLU A 239 5.22 -21.50 -29.35
CA GLU A 239 6.61 -21.05 -29.40
C GLU A 239 6.94 -20.08 -28.26
N LEU A 240 6.02 -19.17 -27.94
CA LEU A 240 6.16 -18.26 -26.80
C LEU A 240 6.19 -19.01 -25.47
N GLU A 241 5.32 -20.01 -25.28
CA GLU A 241 5.29 -20.82 -24.07
C GLU A 241 6.58 -21.62 -23.90
N LYS A 242 7.07 -22.25 -24.97
CA LYS A 242 8.35 -22.97 -24.97
C LYS A 242 9.49 -22.04 -24.58
N ARG A 243 9.60 -20.89 -25.25
CA ARG A 243 10.65 -19.89 -24.98
C ARG A 243 10.57 -19.32 -23.56
N TYR A 244 9.36 -19.10 -23.04
CA TYR A 244 9.16 -18.66 -21.66
C TYR A 244 9.67 -19.72 -20.67
N LYS A 245 9.43 -21.01 -20.91
CA LYS A 245 9.90 -22.10 -20.03
C LYS A 245 11.42 -22.32 -20.10
N GLU A 246 12.02 -22.11 -21.27
CA GLU A 246 13.46 -22.28 -21.50
C GLU A 246 14.30 -21.09 -21.01
N ARG A 247 13.68 -19.94 -20.70
CA ARG A 247 14.41 -18.76 -20.25
C ARG A 247 15.18 -19.05 -18.96
N GLU A 248 16.39 -18.48 -18.88
CA GLU A 248 17.12 -18.43 -17.62
C GLU A 248 16.32 -17.61 -16.60
N ARG A 249 16.14 -18.18 -15.41
CA ARG A 249 15.45 -17.54 -14.29
C ARG A 249 16.42 -17.45 -13.13
N GLU A 250 16.42 -16.29 -12.47
CA GLU A 250 17.13 -16.12 -11.21
C GLU A 250 16.70 -17.20 -10.21
N PRO A 251 17.63 -17.99 -9.66
CA PRO A 251 17.30 -18.98 -8.65
C PRO A 251 16.61 -18.33 -7.45
N ASP A 252 15.57 -18.97 -6.92
CA ASP A 252 14.76 -18.41 -5.82
C ASP A 252 15.56 -18.08 -4.56
N MET A 253 16.74 -18.71 -4.39
CA MET A 253 17.64 -18.54 -3.25
C MET A 253 18.95 -17.83 -3.63
N ALA A 254 19.04 -17.22 -4.82
CA ALA A 254 20.21 -16.45 -5.21
C ALA A 254 20.33 -15.19 -4.31
N PRO A 255 21.51 -14.91 -3.73
CA PRO A 255 21.72 -13.65 -3.03
C PRO A 255 21.59 -12.45 -3.99
N ASN A 256 20.98 -11.36 -3.52
CA ASN A 256 20.76 -10.15 -4.32
C ASN A 256 22.05 -9.70 -5.01
N GLY A 257 21.99 -9.52 -6.34
CA GLY A 257 23.10 -9.03 -7.16
C GLY A 257 24.20 -10.05 -7.45
N THR A 258 24.03 -11.32 -7.09
CA THR A 258 25.00 -12.39 -7.38
C THR A 258 24.68 -13.21 -8.62
N TRP A 259 23.48 -13.04 -9.17
CA TRP A 259 23.04 -13.75 -10.36
C TRP A 259 22.74 -12.78 -11.50
N MET A 260 23.21 -13.14 -12.68
CA MET A 260 22.82 -12.56 -13.96
C MET A 260 22.64 -13.71 -14.96
N PRO A 261 21.71 -13.61 -15.91
CA PRO A 261 21.57 -14.62 -16.94
C PRO A 261 22.86 -14.71 -17.77
N ALA A 262 23.27 -15.93 -18.12
CA ALA A 262 24.51 -16.20 -18.86
C ALA A 262 24.45 -15.67 -20.30
N SER A 263 23.24 -15.69 -20.88
CA SER A 263 22.94 -14.95 -22.08
C SER A 263 21.80 -13.99 -21.81
N ASP A 264 21.98 -12.73 -22.24
CA ASP A 264 20.93 -11.72 -22.13
C ASP A 264 20.40 -11.26 -23.50
N PRO A 265 19.78 -12.15 -24.29
CA PRO A 265 19.17 -11.76 -25.55
C PRO A 265 17.83 -11.04 -25.37
N TYR A 266 17.29 -10.95 -24.13
CA TYR A 266 15.92 -10.47 -23.86
C TYR A 266 15.81 -9.35 -22.82
N LEU A 267 16.89 -9.05 -22.10
CA LEU A 267 17.03 -8.01 -21.08
C LEU A 267 18.36 -7.25 -21.21
#